data_AF-A0A6C1NX76-F1
#
_entry.id   AF-A0A6C1NX76-F1
#
_cell.length_a   1.000
_cell.length_b   1.000
_cell.length_c   1.000
_cell.angle_alpha   90.00
_cell.angle_beta   90.00
_cell.angle_gamma   90.00
#
_symmetry.space_group_name_H-M   'P 1'
#
loop_
_entity.id
_entity.type
_entity.pdbx_description
1 polymer ?
#
loop_
_entity_poly.entity_id
_entity_poly.type
_entity_poly.pdbx_seq_one_letter_code
_entity_poly.pdbx_strand_id
1 'polypeptide(L)' 'MSTNSVIEKFEELPPEAQKQATDFVTFLYEKYVKSAPKPTSDKPVSESPFVGMWADRKDMTDSSEWVRKQRRELWVR' A
#
# COMPACT_ATOMS: atom_id res chain seq x y z
N MET A 1 3.68 -32.70 13.07
CA MET A 1 2.64 -33.73 12.86
C MET A 1 1.32 -33.02 12.58
N SER A 2 0.85 -32.93 11.32
CA SER A 2 -0.57 -32.67 10.90
C SER A 2 -0.74 -32.18 9.44
N THR A 3 0.32 -31.80 8.73
CA THR A 3 0.24 -31.21 7.37
C THR A 3 -0.42 -32.12 6.33
N ASN A 4 -0.17 -33.43 6.41
CA ASN A 4 -0.72 -34.40 5.46
C ASN A 4 -2.25 -34.51 5.56
N SER A 5 -2.81 -34.39 6.78
CA SER A 5 -4.26 -34.53 7.00
C SER A 5 -5.11 -33.40 6.43
N VAL A 6 -4.52 -32.21 6.23
CA VAL A 6 -5.25 -31.05 5.70
C VAL A 6 -5.41 -31.15 4.19
N ILE A 7 -4.38 -31.67 3.50
CA ILE A 7 -4.39 -31.86 2.05
C ILE A 7 -5.36 -32.98 1.68
N GLU A 8 -5.34 -34.10 2.40
CA GLU A 8 -6.28 -35.22 2.22
C GLU A 8 -7.74 -34.76 2.35
N LYS A 9 -8.06 -34.02 3.43
CA LYS A 9 -9.41 -33.46 3.63
C LYS A 9 -9.80 -32.45 2.57
N PHE A 10 -8.85 -31.72 2.00
CA PHE A 10 -9.12 -30.77 0.93
C PHE A 10 -9.45 -31.49 -0.38
N GLU A 11 -8.78 -32.61 -0.69
CA GLU A 11 -9.07 -33.44 -1.86
C GLU A 11 -10.41 -34.17 -1.76
N GLU A 12 -10.84 -34.52 -0.55
CA GLU A 12 -12.18 -35.11 -0.28
C GLU A 12 -13.34 -34.10 -0.45
N LEU A 13 -13.05 -32.80 -0.51
CA LEU A 13 -14.09 -31.78 -0.67
C LEU A 13 -14.67 -31.77 -2.09
N PRO A 14 -15.97 -31.45 -2.24
CA PRO A 14 -16.55 -31.15 -3.55
C PRO A 14 -15.81 -30.00 -4.26
N PRO A 15 -15.79 -29.96 -5.61
CA PRO A 15 -15.06 -28.94 -6.38
C PRO A 15 -15.44 -27.50 -6.05
N GLU A 16 -16.69 -27.25 -5.66
CA GLU A 16 -17.17 -25.94 -5.23
C GLU A 16 -16.56 -25.52 -3.89
N ALA A 17 -16.49 -26.44 -2.93
CA ALA A 17 -15.89 -26.19 -1.62
C ALA A 17 -14.36 -26.04 -1.71
N GLN A 18 -13.70 -26.77 -2.63
CA GLN A 18 -12.28 -26.57 -2.92
C GLN A 18 -12.00 -25.14 -3.40
N LYS A 19 -12.81 -24.61 -4.34
CA LYS A 19 -12.68 -23.23 -4.80
C LYS A 19 -12.84 -22.21 -3.67
N GLN A 20 -13.82 -22.39 -2.81
CA GLN A 20 -14.03 -21.51 -1.65
C GLN A 20 -12.81 -21.50 -0.71
N ALA A 21 -12.23 -22.68 -0.45
CA ALA A 21 -11.04 -22.79 0.38
C ALA A 21 -9.80 -22.19 -0.30
N THR A 22 -9.61 -22.33 -1.61
CA THR A 22 -8.52 -21.65 -2.32
C THR A 22 -8.65 -20.13 -2.29
N ASP A 23 -9.87 -19.61 -2.45
CA ASP A 23 -10.14 -18.18 -2.40
C ASP A 23 -9.85 -17.63 -1.00
N PHE A 24 -10.26 -18.37 0.03
CA PHE A 24 -10.00 -18.00 1.43
C PHE A 24 -8.51 -18.01 1.78
N VAL A 25 -7.77 -19.04 1.35
CA VAL A 25 -6.32 -19.11 1.54
C VAL A 25 -5.63 -17.95 0.81
N THR A 26 -6.06 -17.62 -0.40
CA THR A 26 -5.54 -16.49 -1.18
C THR A 26 -5.77 -15.18 -0.42
N PHE A 27 -7.00 -14.95 0.07
CA PHE A 27 -7.32 -13.79 0.89
C PHE A 27 -6.42 -13.67 2.14
N LEU A 28 -6.22 -14.77 2.87
CA LEU A 28 -5.36 -14.78 4.05
C LEU A 28 -3.90 -14.48 3.70
N TYR A 29 -3.40 -15.05 2.60
CA TYR A 29 -2.04 -14.80 2.13
C TYR A 29 -1.85 -13.32 1.78
N GLU A 30 -2.80 -12.72 1.07
CA GLU A 30 -2.72 -11.30 0.72
C GLU A 30 -2.79 -10.41 1.96
N LYS A 31 -3.68 -10.71 2.90
CA LYS A 31 -3.87 -9.91 4.11
C LYS A 31 -2.69 -9.96 5.07
N TYR A 32 -2.11 -11.13 5.29
CA TYR A 32 -1.12 -11.32 6.37
C TYR A 32 0.31 -11.49 5.86
N VAL A 33 0.51 -11.97 4.63
CA VAL A 33 1.84 -12.20 4.07
C VAL A 33 2.25 -11.05 3.16
N LYS A 34 1.39 -10.65 2.19
CA LYS A 34 1.72 -9.53 1.29
C LYS A 34 1.47 -8.16 1.92
N SER A 35 0.36 -8.00 2.65
CA SER A 35 -0.03 -6.75 3.30
C SER A 35 0.52 -6.61 4.72
N ALA A 36 1.46 -7.47 5.13
CA ALA A 36 2.24 -7.22 6.32
C ALA A 36 2.77 -5.78 6.22
N PRO A 37 2.45 -4.89 7.18
CA PRO A 37 2.92 -3.52 7.12
C PRO A 37 4.43 -3.59 7.01
N LYS A 38 4.98 -3.09 5.90
CA LYS A 38 6.42 -2.82 5.83
C LYS A 38 6.73 -2.05 7.10
N PRO A 39 7.75 -2.44 7.89
CA PRO A 39 8.12 -1.70 9.07
C PRO A 39 8.28 -0.25 8.62
N THR A 40 7.35 0.61 9.05
CA THR A 40 7.49 2.04 8.87
C THR A 40 8.74 2.34 9.65
N SER A 41 9.81 2.66 8.93
CA SER A 41 11.06 3.06 9.56
C SER A 41 10.70 4.11 10.60
N ASP A 42 10.97 3.84 11.89
CA ASP A 42 10.70 4.75 13.02
C ASP A 42 11.47 6.08 12.92
N LYS A 43 12.20 6.28 11.81
CA LYS A 43 12.87 7.52 11.49
C LYS A 43 11.86 8.67 11.43
N PRO A 44 12.22 9.81 12.02
CA PRO A 44 11.39 11.00 11.95
C PRO A 44 11.17 11.42 10.48
N VAL A 45 10.01 12.00 10.19
CA VAL A 45 9.63 12.46 8.84
C VAL A 45 10.68 13.41 8.25
N SER A 46 11.41 14.16 9.08
CA SER A 46 12.52 15.03 8.68
C SER A 46 13.67 14.30 7.98
N GLU A 47 13.86 13.00 8.23
CA GLU A 47 14.87 12.17 7.55
C GLU A 47 14.35 11.55 6.24
N SER A 48 13.09 11.80 5.88
CA SER A 48 12.54 11.36 4.60
C SER A 48 13.20 12.14 3.46
N PRO A 49 13.60 11.46 2.37
CA PRO A 49 14.11 12.13 1.15
C PRO A 49 13.07 13.06 0.49
N PHE A 50 11.81 13.00 0.94
CA PHE A 50 10.75 13.89 0.50
C PHE A 50 10.81 15.28 1.15
N VAL A 51 11.35 15.39 2.38
CA VAL A 51 11.49 16.67 3.08
C VAL A 51 12.63 17.46 2.45
N GLY A 52 12.35 18.71 2.06
CA GLY A 52 13.33 19.57 1.38
C GLY A 52 13.39 19.41 -0.14
N MET A 53 12.55 18.57 -0.75
CA MET A 53 12.52 18.35 -2.21
C MET A 53 12.31 19.64 -3.02
N TRP A 54 11.74 20.69 -2.42
CA TRP A 54 11.51 22.00 -3.05
C TRP A 54 12.34 23.13 -2.43
N ALA A 55 13.33 22.84 -1.59
CA ALA A 55 14.13 23.86 -0.91
C ALA A 55 14.89 24.76 -1.90
N ASP A 56 15.34 24.21 -3.03
CA ASP A 56 16.11 24.95 -4.04
C ASP A 56 15.22 25.72 -5.05
N ARG A 57 13.89 25.56 -4.95
CA ARG A 57 12.95 26.22 -5.87
C ARG A 57 12.71 27.67 -5.47
N LYS A 58 13.40 28.57 -6.17
CA LYS A 58 13.25 30.02 -6.01
C LYS A 58 11.82 30.50 -6.25
N ASP A 59 11.07 29.87 -7.14
CA ASP A 59 9.68 30.20 -7.43
C ASP A 59 8.71 29.80 -6.30
N MET A 60 9.14 28.94 -5.38
CA MET A 60 8.35 28.43 -4.26
C MET A 60 8.79 29.03 -2.91
N THR A 61 9.61 30.10 -2.95
CA THR A 61 10.04 30.86 -1.76
C THR A 61 8.84 31.40 -0.98
N ASP A 62 7.84 31.96 -1.69
CA ASP A 62 6.49 32.17 -1.16
C ASP A 62 5.57 31.07 -1.70
N SER A 63 5.44 30.00 -0.92
CA SER A 63 4.58 28.86 -1.26
C SER A 63 3.11 29.26 -1.43
N SER A 64 2.66 30.29 -0.70
CA SER A 64 1.26 30.74 -0.74
C SER A 64 0.97 31.53 -2.01
N GLU A 65 1.89 32.38 -2.45
CA GLU A 65 1.80 33.07 -3.74
C GLU A 65 1.88 32.07 -4.90
N TRP A 66 2.82 31.13 -4.83
CA TRP A 66 3.02 30.10 -5.85
C TRP A 66 1.74 29.28 -6.11
N VAL A 67 1.09 28.78 -5.04
CA VAL A 67 -0.17 28.02 -5.16
C VAL A 67 -1.29 28.89 -5.76
N ARG A 68 -1.41 30.16 -5.33
CA ARG A 68 -2.43 31.08 -5.86
C ARG A 68 -2.23 31.36 -7.34
N LYS A 69 -0.98 31.54 -7.79
CA LYS A 69 -0.63 31.71 -9.21
C LYS A 69 -1.03 30.47 -10.01
N GLN A 70 -0.61 29.28 -9.56
CA GLN A 70 -0.95 28.03 -10.23
C GLN A 70 -2.47 27.81 -10.35
N ARG A 71 -3.23 28.12 -9.30
CA ARG A 71 -4.69 28.02 -9.32
C ARG A 71 -5.33 28.97 -10.35
N ARG A 72 -4.82 30.20 -10.49
CA ARG A 72 -5.33 31.14 -11.51
C ARG A 72 -5.01 30.67 -12.93
N GLU A 73 -3.80 30.15 -13.15
CA GLU A 73 -3.32 29.77 -14.48
C GLU A 73 -3.94 28.45 -14.98
N LEU A 74 -4.16 27.49 -14.09
CA LEU A 74 -4.51 26.13 -14.48
C LEU A 74 -5.99 25.78 -14.24
N TRP A 75 -6.67 26.48 -13.32
CA TRP A 75 -8.01 26.09 -12.85
C TRP A 75 -9.09 27.13 -13.11
N VAL A 76 -8.74 28.33 -13.59
CA VAL A 76 -9.74 29.28 -14.11
C VAL A 76 -10.04 28.88 -15.55
N ARG A 77 -11.11 28.13 -15.72
CA ARG A 77 -11.76 27.87 -17.00
C ARG A 77 -13.13 28.52 -17.00
#